data_AF-A0A6N4A9E5-F1
#
_entry.id   AF-A0A6N4A9E5-F1
#
_cell.length_a   1.000
_cell.length_b   1.000
_cell.length_c   1.000
_cell.angle_alpha   90.00
_cell.angle_beta   90.00
_cell.angle_gamma   90.00
#
_symmetry.space_group_name_H-M   'P 1'
#
loop_
_entity.id
_entity.type
_entity.pdbx_description
1 polymer ?
#
loop_
_entity_poly.entity_id
_entity_poly.type
_entity_poly.pdbx_seq_one_letter_code
_entity_poly.pdbx_strand_id
1 'polypeptide(L)'
;MFLGGLVLSRLNFKTQSLKVAYFSLSIFSLIVSLSGLPNLIALPKDAYTILFIAINIVLGLLLVFSNTPVDVYMQQHIPEKMQGRVFSMDETVSSILMPAGTIVFGILFDQFNTFVVFTFGGLVILVLSCWVLIIVSRRKEATVPIGG
;
A
#
# COMPACT_ATOMS: atom_id res chain seq x y z
N MET A 1 6.44 -10.38 -0.12
CA MET A 1 5.57 -10.65 1.06
C MET A 1 6.28 -11.44 2.16
N PHE A 2 6.83 -12.64 1.90
CA PHE A 2 7.52 -13.45 2.92
C PHE A 2 8.66 -12.72 3.66
N LEU A 3 9.56 -12.06 2.91
CA LEU A 3 10.65 -11.23 3.47
C LEU A 3 10.13 -10.07 4.32
N GLY A 4 9.06 -9.40 3.88
CA GLY A 4 8.45 -8.29 4.62
C GLY A 4 7.89 -8.75 5.97
N GLY A 5 7.26 -9.94 6.01
CA GLY A 5 6.77 -10.53 7.27
C GLY A 5 7.89 -10.93 8.22
N LEU A 6 9.02 -11.39 7.67
CA LEU A 6 10.22 -11.73 8.45
C LEU A 6 10.87 -10.49 9.08
N VAL A 7 10.96 -9.38 8.32
CA VAL A 7 11.43 -8.08 8.84
C VAL A 7 10.45 -7.54 9.88
N LEU A 8 9.14 -7.64 9.63
CA LEU A 8 8.12 -7.17 10.55
C LEU A 8 8.12 -7.96 11.86
N SER A 9 8.33 -9.28 11.82
CA SER A 9 8.44 -10.14 13.01
C SER A 9 9.62 -9.77 13.92
N ARG A 10 10.64 -9.09 13.39
CA ARG A 10 11.79 -8.60 14.17
C ARG A 10 11.57 -7.21 14.77
N LEU A 11 10.51 -6.50 14.38
CA LEU A 11 10.20 -5.15 14.81
C LEU A 11 8.99 -5.16 15.75
N ASN A 12 9.21 -4.86 17.04
CA ASN A 12 8.16 -4.79 18.06
C ASN A 12 7.28 -3.53 17.87
N PHE A 13 6.31 -3.57 16.96
CA PHE A 13 5.33 -2.50 16.78
C PHE A 13 4.26 -2.52 17.89
N LYS A 14 4.61 -2.03 19.09
CA LYS A 14 3.69 -2.04 20.24
C LYS A 14 2.73 -0.83 20.35
N THR A 15 2.90 0.25 19.58
CA THR A 15 2.10 1.46 19.85
C THR A 15 1.85 2.45 18.70
N GLN A 16 2.42 2.29 17.49
CA GLN A 16 2.22 3.24 16.37
C GLN A 16 1.78 2.60 15.04
N SER A 17 1.18 1.41 15.12
CA SER A 17 0.82 0.50 14.01
C SER A 17 0.23 1.21 12.78
N LEU A 18 -0.84 1.99 12.96
CA LEU A 18 -1.53 2.63 11.83
C LEU A 18 -0.74 3.75 11.15
N LYS A 19 0.07 4.53 11.89
CA LYS A 19 0.87 5.61 11.28
C LYS A 19 1.92 5.01 10.35
N VAL A 20 2.54 3.90 10.77
CA VAL A 20 3.52 3.17 9.95
C VAL A 20 2.87 2.60 8.70
N ALA A 21 1.64 2.08 8.79
CA ALA A 21 0.91 1.58 7.63
C ALA A 21 0.68 2.67 6.58
N TYR A 22 0.01 3.77 6.96
CA TYR A 22 -0.31 4.83 6.00
C TYR A 22 0.93 5.62 5.53
N PHE A 23 2.00 5.64 6.32
CA PHE A 23 3.28 6.20 5.89
C PHE A 23 3.92 5.32 4.82
N SER A 24 3.95 4.00 5.03
CA SER A 24 4.44 3.03 4.04
C SER A 24 3.62 3.07 2.76
N LEU A 25 2.29 3.25 2.86
CA LEU A 25 1.40 3.44 1.71
C LEU A 25 1.66 4.76 0.96
N SER A 26 2.07 5.81 1.67
CA SER A 26 2.45 7.08 1.04
C SER A 26 3.78 6.97 0.30
N ILE A 27 4.75 6.22 0.83
CA ILE A 27 5.98 5.90 0.10
C ILE A 27 5.68 5.02 -1.12
N PHE A 28 4.80 4.02 -0.96
CA PHE A 28 4.36 3.15 -2.06
C PHE A 28 3.78 3.95 -3.22
N SER A 29 2.85 4.86 -2.94
CA SER A 29 2.21 5.71 -3.95
C SER A 29 3.16 6.71 -4.58
N LEU A 30 4.14 7.24 -3.83
CA LEU A 30 5.20 8.07 -4.38
C LEU A 30 6.04 7.29 -5.40
N ILE A 31 6.45 6.06 -5.08
CA ILE A 31 7.22 5.20 -6.00
C ILE A 31 6.40 4.87 -7.25
N VAL A 32 5.10 4.54 -7.10
CA VAL A 32 4.20 4.31 -8.24
C VAL A 32 4.02 5.56 -9.10
N SER A 33 3.96 6.75 -8.51
CA SER A 33 3.87 8.01 -9.27
C SER A 33 5.11 8.25 -10.14
N LEU A 34 6.28 7.86 -9.60
CA LEU A 34 7.58 8.04 -10.25
C LEU A 34 7.91 6.92 -11.25
N SER A 35 7.24 5.76 -11.20
CA SER A 35 7.50 4.64 -12.11
C SER A 35 7.18 4.93 -13.57
N GLY A 36 6.43 6.01 -13.84
CA GLY A 36 6.21 6.53 -15.19
C GLY A 36 7.41 7.28 -15.78
N LEU A 37 8.30 7.86 -14.95
CA LEU A 37 9.42 8.71 -15.40
C LEU A 37 10.45 7.98 -16.28
N PRO A 38 10.84 6.72 -15.98
CA PRO A 38 11.79 5.99 -16.82
C PRO A 38 11.30 5.78 -18.27
N ASN A 39 10.02 5.98 -18.58
CA ASN A 39 9.53 5.94 -19.97
C ASN A 39 9.94 7.19 -20.78
N LEU A 40 10.28 8.30 -20.12
CA LEU A 40 10.70 9.55 -20.79
C LEU A 40 12.18 9.54 -21.15
N ILE A 41 12.98 8.81 -20.39
CA ILE A 41 14.42 8.63 -20.60
C ILE A 41 14.52 7.32 -21.37
N ALA A 42 14.79 7.35 -22.68
CA ALA A 42 14.82 6.17 -23.56
C ALA A 42 15.90 5.14 -23.16
N LEU A 43 15.69 4.45 -22.04
CA LEU A 43 16.60 3.49 -21.45
C LEU A 43 16.63 2.21 -22.29
N PRO A 44 17.78 1.50 -22.32
CA PRO A 44 17.83 0.16 -22.88
C PRO A 44 16.81 -0.76 -22.21
N LYS A 45 16.15 -1.64 -22.98
CA LYS A 45 15.09 -2.53 -22.50
C LYS A 45 15.51 -3.39 -21.30
N ASP A 46 16.76 -3.86 -21.31
CA ASP A 46 17.31 -4.69 -20.23
C ASP A 46 17.45 -3.91 -18.92
N ALA A 47 17.93 -2.66 -19.01
CA ALA A 47 18.05 -1.76 -17.86
C ALA A 47 16.68 -1.36 -17.30
N TYR A 48 15.70 -1.12 -18.18
CA TYR A 48 14.32 -0.84 -17.79
C TYR A 48 13.70 -2.02 -17.02
N THR A 49 13.92 -3.25 -17.50
CA THR A 49 13.39 -4.47 -16.86
C THR A 49 13.98 -4.68 -15.47
N ILE A 50 15.31 -4.55 -15.33
CA ILE A 50 15.99 -4.68 -14.03
C ILE A 50 15.50 -3.62 -13.04
N LEU A 51 15.35 -2.37 -13.49
CA LEU A 51 14.82 -1.28 -12.68
C LEU A 51 13.40 -1.60 -12.19
N PHE A 52 12.53 -2.10 -13.08
CA PHE A 52 11.15 -2.41 -12.74
C PHE A 52 11.05 -3.59 -11.75
N ILE A 53 11.91 -4.61 -11.89
CA ILE A 53 12.02 -5.71 -10.92
C ILE A 53 12.42 -5.17 -9.55
N ALA A 54 13.45 -4.31 -9.48
CA ALA A 54 13.90 -3.70 -8.23
C ALA A 54 12.79 -2.88 -7.57
N ILE A 55 12.06 -2.07 -8.35
CA ILE A 55 10.90 -1.29 -7.89
C ILE A 55 9.83 -2.22 -7.30
N ASN A 56 9.46 -3.30 -8.00
CA ASN A 56 8.43 -4.23 -7.54
C ASN A 56 8.81 -4.96 -6.23
N ILE A 57 10.09 -5.26 -6.03
CA ILE A 57 10.59 -5.82 -4.77
C ILE A 57 10.34 -4.82 -3.62
N VAL A 58 10.68 -3.55 -3.82
CA VAL A 58 10.47 -2.49 -2.81
C VAL A 58 8.98 -2.26 -2.55
N LEU A 59 8.16 -2.18 -3.59
CA LEU A 59 6.70 -2.06 -3.47
C LEU A 59 6.10 -3.24 -2.70
N GLY A 60 6.56 -4.47 -2.97
CA GLY A 60 6.12 -5.67 -2.26
C GLY A 60 6.53 -5.72 -0.79
N LEU A 61 7.60 -5.02 -0.39
CA LEU A 61 7.95 -4.84 1.02
C LEU A 61 7.05 -3.80 1.68
N LEU A 62 6.89 -2.63 1.05
CA LEU A 62 6.04 -1.55 1.55
C LEU A 62 4.59 -1.99 1.76
N LEU A 63 4.08 -2.87 0.88
CA LEU A 63 2.73 -3.41 1.00
C LEU A 63 2.55 -4.23 2.30
N VAL A 64 3.56 -4.99 2.73
CA VAL A 64 3.49 -5.74 4.01
C VAL A 64 3.47 -4.78 5.20
N PHE A 65 4.32 -3.75 5.15
CA PHE A 65 4.31 -2.70 6.18
C PHE A 65 3.04 -1.84 6.17
N SER A 66 2.26 -1.87 5.10
CA SER A 66 0.93 -1.26 5.03
C SER A 66 -0.15 -2.18 5.60
N ASN A 67 -0.24 -3.42 5.11
CA ASN A 67 -1.37 -4.30 5.41
C ASN A 67 -1.30 -4.86 6.83
N THR A 68 -0.15 -5.38 7.26
CA THR A 68 -0.09 -6.06 8.56
C THR A 68 -0.44 -5.17 9.75
N PRO A 69 0.02 -3.90 9.83
CA PRO A 69 -0.39 -3.03 10.94
C PRO A 69 -1.87 -2.67 10.92
N VAL A 70 -2.52 -2.65 9.75
CA VAL A 70 -3.97 -2.49 9.58
C VAL A 70 -4.70 -3.74 10.06
N ASP A 71 -4.24 -4.93 9.68
CA ASP A 71 -4.80 -6.21 10.13
C ASP A 71 -4.72 -6.35 11.65
N VAL A 72 -3.57 -6.00 12.25
CA VAL A 72 -3.38 -6.00 13.71
C VAL A 72 -4.31 -4.98 14.38
N TYR A 73 -4.48 -3.80 13.81
CA TYR A 73 -5.41 -2.81 14.33
C TYR A 73 -6.86 -3.33 14.29
N MET A 74 -7.27 -3.94 13.19
CA MET A 74 -8.59 -4.57 13.03
C MET A 74 -8.79 -5.70 14.03
N GLN A 75 -7.80 -6.57 14.23
CA GLN A 75 -7.85 -7.65 15.23
C GLN A 75 -8.04 -7.11 16.65
N GLN A 76 -7.40 -6.00 17.00
CA GLN A 76 -7.50 -5.41 18.34
C GLN A 76 -8.84 -4.71 18.61
N HIS A 77 -9.50 -4.17 17.59
CA HIS A 77 -10.71 -3.34 17.76
C HIS A 77 -12.01 -4.07 17.40
N ILE A 78 -11.93 -5.13 16.58
CA ILE A 78 -13.09 -5.92 16.19
C ILE A 78 -13.29 -7.05 17.21
N PRO A 79 -14.50 -7.21 17.78
CA PRO A 79 -14.81 -8.34 18.66
C PRO A 79 -14.51 -9.68 17.99
N GLU A 80 -13.85 -10.61 18.69
CA GLU A 80 -13.41 -11.91 18.14
C GLU A 80 -14.51 -12.66 17.37
N LYS A 81 -15.73 -12.70 17.93
CA LYS A 81 -16.91 -13.34 17.31
C LYS A 81 -17.31 -12.77 15.94
N MET A 82 -16.87 -11.55 15.62
CA MET A 82 -17.16 -10.84 14.36
C MET A 82 -15.96 -10.81 13.41
N GLN A 83 -14.74 -11.14 13.87
CA GLN A 83 -13.52 -11.00 13.06
C GLN A 83 -13.64 -11.75 11.73
N GLY A 84 -14.05 -13.03 11.76
CA GLY A 84 -14.22 -13.81 10.53
C GLY A 84 -15.19 -13.18 9.52
N ARG A 85 -16.24 -12.50 10.00
CA ARG A 85 -17.21 -11.80 9.13
C ARG A 85 -16.63 -10.51 8.56
N VAL A 86 -15.89 -9.74 9.34
CA VAL A 86 -15.31 -8.48 8.87
C VAL A 86 -14.16 -8.73 7.91
N PHE A 87 -13.24 -9.65 8.23
CA PHE A 87 -12.13 -9.99 7.33
C PHE A 87 -12.59 -10.64 6.03
N SER A 88 -13.61 -11.51 6.07
CA SER A 88 -14.17 -12.08 4.82
C SER A 88 -14.85 -11.01 3.95
N MET A 89 -15.52 -10.02 4.54
CA MET A 89 -16.07 -8.90 3.77
C MET A 89 -14.96 -8.05 3.14
N ASP A 90 -13.91 -7.74 3.89
CA ASP A 90 -12.76 -6.97 3.39
C ASP A 90 -12.06 -7.69 2.22
N GLU A 91 -11.83 -9.01 2.36
CA GLU A 91 -11.23 -9.84 1.32
C GLU A 91 -12.15 -9.97 0.08
N THR A 92 -13.46 -10.10 0.29
CA THR A 92 -14.44 -10.14 -0.80
C THR A 92 -14.44 -8.84 -1.59
N VAL A 93 -14.44 -7.69 -0.92
CA VAL A 93 -14.38 -6.38 -1.58
C VAL A 93 -13.05 -6.23 -2.32
N SER A 94 -11.94 -6.58 -1.70
CA SER A 94 -10.59 -6.50 -2.30
C SER A 94 -10.45 -7.38 -3.54
N SER A 95 -10.96 -8.61 -3.49
CA SER A 95 -10.89 -9.57 -4.60
C SER A 95 -11.74 -9.15 -5.81
N ILE A 96 -12.80 -8.36 -5.61
CA ILE A 96 -13.57 -7.75 -6.70
C ILE A 96 -12.88 -6.50 -7.24
N LEU A 97 -12.28 -5.67 -6.37
CA LEU A 97 -11.59 -4.45 -6.76
C LEU A 97 -10.32 -4.73 -7.59
N MET A 98 -9.62 -5.84 -7.35
CA MET A 98 -8.39 -6.17 -8.08
C MET A 98 -8.60 -6.37 -9.60
N PRO A 99 -9.51 -7.25 -10.07
CA PRO A 99 -9.79 -7.38 -11.50
C PRO A 99 -10.47 -6.13 -12.07
N ALA A 100 -11.36 -5.47 -11.31
CA ALA A 100 -11.99 -4.23 -11.75
C ALA A 100 -10.96 -3.13 -12.02
N GLY A 101 -10.03 -2.93 -11.09
CA GLY A 101 -8.90 -2.01 -11.25
C GLY A 101 -8.03 -2.39 -12.44
N THR A 102 -7.74 -3.68 -12.63
CA THR A 102 -6.96 -4.16 -13.77
C THR A 102 -7.62 -3.81 -15.11
N ILE A 103 -8.94 -3.99 -15.24
CA ILE A 103 -9.69 -3.62 -16.46
C ILE A 103 -9.62 -2.11 -16.70
N VAL A 104 -9.87 -1.31 -15.67
CA VAL A 104 -9.83 0.16 -15.77
C VAL A 104 -8.44 0.65 -16.18
N PHE A 105 -7.39 0.16 -15.53
CA PHE A 105 -6.02 0.52 -15.88
C PHE A 105 -5.62 0.02 -17.27
N GLY A 106 -6.10 -1.16 -17.70
CA GLY A 106 -5.90 -1.64 -19.08
C GLY A 106 -6.43 -0.65 -20.13
N ILE A 107 -7.69 -0.21 -19.97
CA ILE A 107 -8.28 0.81 -20.87
C ILE A 107 -7.50 2.13 -20.82
N LEU A 108 -7.06 2.55 -19.64
CA LEU A 108 -6.25 3.76 -19.49
C LEU A 108 -4.90 3.64 -20.21
N PHE A 109 -4.23 2.49 -20.14
CA PHE A 109 -2.95 2.27 -20.84
C PHE A 109 -3.12 2.17 -22.36
N ASP A 110 -4.28 1.74 -22.86
CA ASP A 110 -4.56 1.75 -24.31
C ASP A 110 -4.80 3.17 -24.85
N GLN A 111 -5.34 4.06 -24.03
CA GLN A 111 -5.71 5.43 -24.44
C GLN A 111 -4.64 6.48 -24.11
N PHE A 112 -3.84 6.27 -23.07
CA PHE A 112 -2.89 7.24 -22.54
C PHE A 112 -1.48 6.67 -22.46
N ASN A 113 -0.48 7.55 -22.52
CA ASN A 113 0.92 7.16 -22.32
C ASN A 113 1.11 6.62 -20.89
N THR A 114 1.91 5.55 -20.77
CA THR A 114 2.39 4.96 -19.51
C THR A 114 2.78 5.97 -18.45
N PHE A 115 3.45 7.06 -18.83
CA PHE A 115 3.83 8.15 -17.93
C PHE A 115 2.61 8.79 -17.25
N VAL A 116 1.61 9.16 -18.05
CA VAL A 116 0.39 9.84 -17.56
C VAL A 116 -0.38 8.92 -16.62
N VAL A 117 -0.54 7.64 -16.99
CA VAL A 117 -1.31 6.68 -16.21
C VAL A 117 -0.67 6.41 -14.85
N PHE A 118 0.64 6.13 -14.80
CA PHE A 118 1.33 5.89 -13.53
C PHE A 118 1.43 7.14 -12.66
N THR A 119 1.78 8.29 -13.24
CA THR A 119 1.90 9.53 -12.47
C THR A 119 0.56 10.00 -11.92
N PHE A 120 -0.50 10.00 -12.74
CA PHE A 120 -1.82 10.42 -12.26
C PHE A 120 -2.41 9.42 -11.25
N GLY A 121 -2.36 8.12 -11.55
CA GLY A 121 -2.85 7.08 -10.64
C GLY A 121 -2.10 7.07 -9.31
N GLY A 122 -0.77 7.18 -9.35
CA GLY A 122 0.07 7.30 -8.17
C GLY A 122 -0.23 8.56 -7.35
N LEU A 123 -0.43 9.71 -8.00
CA LEU A 123 -0.75 10.97 -7.33
C LEU A 123 -2.10 10.90 -6.60
N VAL A 124 -3.11 10.28 -7.21
CA VAL A 124 -4.42 10.08 -6.56
C VAL A 124 -4.26 9.26 -5.28
N ILE A 125 -3.52 8.15 -5.34
CA ILE A 125 -3.27 7.31 -4.17
C ILE A 125 -2.45 8.09 -3.12
N LEU A 126 -1.46 8.89 -3.55
CA LEU A 126 -0.61 9.67 -2.65
C LEU A 126 -1.39 10.75 -1.90
N VAL A 127 -2.31 11.43 -2.58
CA VAL A 127 -3.19 12.43 -1.95
C VAL A 127 -4.10 11.74 -0.92
N LEU A 128 -4.72 10.61 -1.28
CA LEU A 128 -5.59 9.87 -0.37
C LEU A 128 -4.81 9.32 0.84
N SER A 129 -3.64 8.73 0.62
CA SER A 129 -2.82 8.17 1.70
C SER A 129 -2.29 9.26 2.63
N CYS A 130 -1.84 10.39 2.09
CA CYS A 130 -1.42 11.55 2.89
C CYS A 130 -2.59 12.12 3.70
N TRP A 131 -3.77 12.24 3.09
CA TRP A 131 -4.97 12.72 3.76
C TRP A 131 -5.33 11.84 4.96
N VAL A 132 -5.37 10.53 4.77
CA VAL A 132 -5.64 9.57 5.85
C VAL A 132 -4.54 9.60 6.90
N LEU A 133 -3.26 9.69 6.49
CA LEU A 133 -2.13 9.80 7.41
C LEU A 133 -2.23 11.05 8.30
N ILE A 134 -2.66 12.19 7.76
CA ILE A 134 -2.90 13.40 8.54
C ILE A 134 -4.03 13.17 9.56
N ILE A 135 -5.14 12.56 9.15
CA ILE A 135 -6.26 12.25 10.06
C ILE A 135 -5.80 11.32 11.19
N VAL A 136 -5.11 10.23 10.86
CA VAL A 136 -4.59 9.26 11.84
C VAL A 136 -3.54 9.90 12.75
N SER A 137 -2.74 10.82 12.23
CA SER A 137 -1.76 11.58 13.02
C SER A 137 -2.40 12.52 14.02
N ARG A 138 -3.60 13.04 13.71
CA ARG A 138 -4.39 13.93 14.58
C ARG A 138 -5.23 13.18 15.61
N ARG A 139 -5.58 11.91 15.38
CA ARG A 139 -6.29 11.09 16.37
C ARG A 139 -5.32 10.59 17.45
N LYS A 140 -5.56 11.01 18.71
CA LYS A 140 -4.82 10.54 19.90
C LYS A 140 -5.02 9.04 20.20
N GLU A 141 -5.95 8.39 19.51
CA GLU A 141 -6.21 6.94 19.61
C GLU A 141 -5.04 6.08 19.13
N ALA A 142 -4.01 6.68 18.50
CA ALA A 142 -2.76 6.01 18.14
C ALA A 142 -1.83 5.71 19.34
N THR A 143 -2.32 5.77 20.58
CA THR A 143 -1.60 5.34 21.78
C THR A 143 -2.58 4.62 22.72
N VAL A 144 -3.09 3.45 22.32
CA VAL A 144 -3.64 2.51 23.31
C VAL A 144 -2.45 1.71 23.84
N PRO A 145 -2.04 1.87 25.11
CA PRO A 145 -0.99 1.04 25.69
C PRO A 145 -1.51 -0.40 25.75
N ILE A 146 -0.75 -1.33 25.17
CA ILE A 146 -1.00 -2.76 25.37
C ILE A 146 -0.51 -3.11 26.77
N GLY A 147 -1.44 -3.21 27.73
CA GLY A 147 -1.20 -3.82 29.03
C GLY A 147 -1.32 -2.86 30.22
N GLY A 148 -2.46 -2.96 30.89
CA GLY A 148 -2.62 -2.82 32.35
C GLY A 148 -3.37 -4.04 32.82
#